data_AF-A0A0A2K056-F1
#
_entry.id   AF-A0A0A2K056-F1
#
_cell.length_a   1.000
_cell.length_b   1.000
_cell.length_c   1.000
_cell.angle_alpha   90.00
_cell.angle_beta   90.00
_cell.angle_gamma   90.00
#
_symmetry.space_group_name_H-M   'P 1'
#
loop_
_entity.id
_entity.type
_entity.pdbx_description
1 polymer ?
#
loop_
_entity_poly.entity_id
_entity_poly.type
_entity_poly.pdbx_seq_one_letter_code
_entity_poly.pdbx_strand_id
1 'polypeptide(L)'
;MYHQKPLVPAMGNLSMFPPEIIFNILDELLGSSPRLTHENFHAINQFMKTNKTIERYIKLGWMGSNASNSFKQHVNAVQWYPNIDIANTALILQGVNPARIMPIEGARGLGPDLITGIIFDDCTHCFEWFSDILPPTHMSCCNEGGWSFLSLALHAKAEKLLDSFFLSGFPYEPKDFITGSGNAMGTGPSILGLSASSRDHRSFAILFKKLKEVLNGNGFKRTLRDKLTGEERAAIRSVAPQYLQKMLYEAGLVVMHPSLRYSPYYSGKRTQMY
;
A
#
# COMPACT_ATOMS: atom_id res chain seq x y z
N MET A 1 -29.24 34.20 8.86
CA MET A 1 -29.76 33.34 7.77
C MET A 1 -28.99 32.02 7.84
N TYR A 2 -29.68 30.93 8.19
CA TYR A 2 -29.07 29.60 8.24
C TYR A 2 -28.98 29.04 6.82
N HIS A 3 -27.78 28.74 6.35
CA HIS A 3 -27.59 28.02 5.10
C HIS A 3 -28.05 26.56 5.30
N GLN A 4 -29.18 26.21 4.69
CA GLN A 4 -29.59 24.81 4.53
C GLN A 4 -28.54 24.11 3.66
N LYS A 5 -27.91 23.06 4.22
CA LYS A 5 -27.10 22.11 3.43
C LYS A 5 -27.97 21.53 2.31
N PRO A 6 -27.43 21.27 1.11
CA PRO A 6 -28.16 20.56 0.08
C PRO A 6 -28.56 19.18 0.64
N LEU A 7 -29.86 18.90 0.65
CA LEU A 7 -30.38 17.55 0.85
C LEU A 7 -29.92 16.72 -0.33
N VAL A 8 -28.93 15.85 -0.09
CA VAL A 8 -28.61 14.75 -1.00
C VAL A 8 -29.92 13.97 -1.19
N PRO A 9 -30.42 13.76 -2.42
CA PRO A 9 -31.61 12.97 -2.63
C PRO A 9 -31.39 11.60 -2.00
N ALA A 10 -32.32 11.17 -1.13
CA ALA A 10 -32.33 9.79 -0.69
C ALA A 10 -32.45 8.94 -1.95
N MET A 11 -31.40 8.19 -2.31
CA MET A 11 -31.53 7.16 -3.33
C MET A 11 -32.70 6.27 -2.89
N GLY A 12 -33.80 6.31 -3.64
CA GLY A 12 -34.98 5.49 -3.37
C GLY A 12 -34.60 4.01 -3.29
N ASN A 13 -35.48 3.18 -2.72
CA ASN A 13 -35.16 1.77 -2.49
C ASN A 13 -34.91 1.02 -3.81
N LEU A 14 -33.63 0.89 -4.18
CA LEU A 14 -33.18 0.20 -5.38
C LEU A 14 -33.63 -1.27 -5.41
N SER A 15 -34.05 -1.86 -4.28
CA SER A 15 -34.59 -3.22 -4.22
C SER A 15 -35.90 -3.42 -4.98
N MET A 16 -36.54 -2.36 -5.48
CA MET A 16 -37.79 -2.44 -6.26
C MET A 16 -37.55 -2.67 -7.76
N PHE A 17 -36.32 -2.49 -8.24
CA PHE A 17 -35.98 -2.71 -9.65
C PHE A 17 -35.41 -4.13 -9.87
N PRO A 18 -35.63 -4.72 -11.06
CA PRO A 18 -34.90 -5.92 -11.45
C PRO A 18 -33.39 -5.66 -11.43
N PRO A 19 -32.55 -6.64 -11.04
CA PRO A 19 -31.09 -6.49 -11.04
C PRO A 19 -30.55 -5.87 -12.32
N GLU A 20 -31.05 -6.27 -13.48
CA GLU A 20 -30.68 -5.79 -14.82
C GLU A 20 -30.77 -4.27 -14.94
N ILE A 21 -31.85 -3.66 -14.44
CA ILE A 21 -32.09 -2.21 -14.52
C ILE A 21 -31.14 -1.47 -13.58
N ILE A 22 -30.93 -2.01 -12.38
CA ILE A 22 -29.98 -1.44 -11.42
C ILE A 22 -28.57 -1.46 -12.01
N PHE A 23 -28.21 -2.52 -12.73
CA PHE A 23 -26.91 -2.61 -13.40
C PHE A 23 -26.74 -1.63 -14.54
N ASN A 24 -27.73 -1.46 -15.42
CA ASN A 24 -27.60 -0.48 -16.49
C ASN A 24 -27.42 0.94 -15.96
N ILE A 25 -28.09 1.27 -14.84
CA ILE A 25 -27.90 2.57 -14.16
C ILE A 25 -26.47 2.67 -13.61
N LEU A 26 -25.97 1.64 -12.92
CA LEU A 26 -24.62 1.63 -12.38
C LEU A 26 -23.55 1.66 -13.48
N ASP A 27 -23.75 0.94 -14.58
CA ASP A 27 -22.82 0.89 -15.71
C ASP A 27 -22.73 2.24 -16.42
N GLU A 28 -23.85 2.93 -16.61
CA GLU A 28 -23.89 4.28 -17.17
C GLU A 28 -23.19 5.30 -16.25
N LEU A 29 -23.49 5.24 -14.95
CA LEU A 29 -22.84 6.12 -13.96
C LEU A 29 -21.32 5.93 -13.95
N LEU A 30 -20.86 4.70 -14.13
CA LEU A 30 -19.43 4.36 -14.10
C LEU A 30 -18.73 4.58 -15.43
N GLY A 31 -19.42 4.37 -16.55
CA GLY A 31 -18.92 4.65 -17.89
C GLY A 31 -18.75 6.14 -18.20
N SER A 32 -19.38 7.01 -17.42
CA SER A 32 -19.18 8.46 -17.51
C SER A 32 -17.85 8.93 -16.92
N SER A 33 -17.19 8.12 -16.08
CA SER A 33 -15.91 8.48 -15.46
C SER A 33 -14.74 8.06 -16.36
N PRO A 34 -13.71 8.91 -16.55
CA PRO A 34 -12.52 8.53 -17.31
C PRO A 34 -11.71 7.42 -16.63
N ARG A 35 -11.99 7.17 -15.34
CA ARG A 35 -11.31 6.17 -14.52
C ARG A 35 -12.25 5.62 -13.46
N LEU A 36 -12.20 4.31 -13.23
CA LEU A 36 -12.89 3.68 -12.12
C LEU A 36 -12.18 4.01 -10.79
N THR A 37 -12.83 4.80 -9.95
CA THR A 37 -12.32 5.20 -8.63
C THR A 37 -12.68 4.16 -7.56
N HIS A 38 -11.99 4.20 -6.42
CA HIS A 38 -12.35 3.36 -5.28
C HIS A 38 -13.76 3.66 -4.76
N GLU A 39 -14.18 4.93 -4.64
CA GLU A 39 -15.53 5.28 -4.15
C GLU A 39 -16.64 4.58 -4.96
N ASN A 40 -16.50 4.64 -6.29
CA ASN A 40 -17.39 4.01 -7.25
C ASN A 40 -17.42 2.49 -7.09
N PHE A 41 -16.24 1.86 -7.05
CA PHE A 41 -16.11 0.43 -6.85
C PHE A 41 -16.64 -0.02 -5.48
N HIS A 42 -16.36 0.73 -4.43
CA HIS A 42 -16.79 0.47 -3.06
C HIS A 42 -18.31 0.52 -2.94
N ALA A 43 -18.97 1.48 -3.57
CA ALA A 43 -20.43 1.58 -3.57
C ALA A 43 -21.08 0.32 -4.18
N ILE A 44 -20.56 -0.16 -5.33
CA ILE A 44 -21.00 -1.43 -5.92
C ILE A 44 -20.75 -2.60 -4.97
N ASN A 45 -19.58 -2.63 -4.34
CA ASN A 45 -19.21 -3.70 -3.44
C ASN A 45 -20.11 -3.77 -2.19
N GLN A 46 -20.47 -2.61 -1.62
CA GLN A 46 -21.46 -2.50 -0.55
C GLN A 46 -22.84 -2.95 -1.02
N PHE A 47 -23.24 -2.53 -2.22
CA PHE A 47 -24.52 -2.91 -2.78
C PHE A 47 -24.67 -4.43 -2.91
N MET A 48 -23.64 -5.13 -3.41
CA MET A 48 -23.60 -6.60 -3.44
C MET A 48 -23.80 -7.23 -2.06
N LYS A 49 -23.15 -6.70 -1.02
CA LYS A 49 -23.30 -7.26 0.34
C LYS A 49 -24.70 -7.17 0.88
N THR A 50 -25.42 -6.10 0.55
CA THR A 50 -26.77 -5.88 1.07
C THR A 50 -27.81 -6.81 0.47
N ASN A 51 -27.52 -7.44 -0.69
CA ASN A 51 -28.50 -8.25 -1.41
C ASN A 51 -27.84 -9.43 -2.14
N LYS A 52 -28.05 -10.66 -1.62
CA LYS A 52 -27.50 -11.90 -2.19
C LYS A 52 -27.94 -12.18 -3.63
N THR A 53 -29.15 -11.78 -4.01
CA THR A 53 -29.65 -11.94 -5.38
C THR A 53 -28.84 -11.06 -6.34
N ILE A 54 -28.54 -9.84 -5.90
CA ILE A 54 -27.73 -8.88 -6.65
C ILE A 54 -26.26 -9.32 -6.70
N GLU A 55 -25.71 -9.79 -5.58
CA GLU A 55 -24.37 -10.38 -5.56
C GLU A 55 -24.25 -11.51 -6.58
N ARG A 56 -25.20 -12.46 -6.58
CA ARG A 56 -25.21 -13.58 -7.51
C ARG A 56 -25.32 -13.11 -8.96
N TYR A 57 -26.17 -12.12 -9.22
CA TYR A 57 -26.30 -11.52 -10.54
C TYR A 57 -24.99 -10.87 -11.00
N ILE A 58 -24.36 -10.03 -10.18
CA ILE A 58 -23.10 -9.36 -10.54
C ILE A 58 -21.98 -10.38 -10.72
N LYS A 59 -21.69 -11.19 -9.71
CA LYS A 59 -20.51 -12.05 -9.69
C LYS A 59 -20.61 -13.17 -10.72
N LEU A 60 -21.73 -13.90 -10.74
CA LEU A 60 -21.87 -15.10 -11.57
C LEU A 60 -22.52 -14.82 -12.91
N GLY A 61 -23.52 -13.93 -12.94
CA GLY A 61 -24.19 -13.56 -14.18
C GLY A 61 -23.34 -12.62 -15.01
N TRP A 62 -23.07 -11.43 -14.47
CA TRP A 62 -22.62 -10.29 -15.25
C TRP A 62 -21.10 -10.27 -15.47
N MET A 63 -20.31 -10.32 -14.39
CA MET A 63 -18.84 -10.47 -14.45
C MET A 63 -18.45 -11.77 -15.17
N GLY A 64 -19.25 -12.83 -15.01
CA GLY A 64 -19.06 -14.12 -15.68
C GLY A 64 -19.52 -14.19 -17.14
N SER A 65 -20.36 -13.25 -17.61
CA SER A 65 -20.89 -13.28 -18.98
C SER A 65 -19.92 -12.71 -20.02
N ASN A 66 -20.12 -13.04 -21.29
CA ASN A 66 -19.41 -12.42 -22.41
C ASN A 66 -19.98 -11.04 -22.81
N ALA A 67 -20.96 -10.51 -22.06
CA ALA A 67 -21.53 -9.21 -22.36
C ALA A 67 -20.49 -8.10 -22.11
N SER A 68 -20.28 -7.27 -23.12
CA SER A 68 -19.43 -6.09 -23.03
C SER A 68 -20.18 -4.99 -22.29
N ASN A 69 -19.64 -4.54 -21.17
CA ASN A 69 -20.19 -3.44 -20.37
C ASN A 69 -19.04 -2.64 -19.74
N SER A 70 -19.33 -1.39 -19.37
CA SER A 70 -18.30 -0.42 -19.02
C SER A 70 -17.59 -0.75 -17.71
N PHE A 71 -18.32 -1.09 -16.65
CA PHE A 71 -17.71 -1.34 -15.34
C PHE A 71 -16.86 -2.62 -15.34
N LYS A 72 -17.28 -3.71 -16.00
CA LYS A 72 -16.45 -4.91 -16.18
C LYS A 72 -15.20 -4.60 -16.99
N GLN A 73 -15.32 -3.83 -18.07
CA GLN A 73 -14.17 -3.40 -18.87
C GLN A 73 -13.18 -2.61 -18.02
N HIS A 74 -13.65 -1.65 -17.23
CA HIS A 74 -12.78 -0.85 -16.36
C HIS A 74 -12.13 -1.68 -15.25
N VAL A 75 -12.86 -2.61 -14.62
CA VAL A 75 -12.28 -3.54 -13.63
C VAL A 75 -11.22 -4.44 -14.26
N ASN A 76 -11.50 -4.97 -15.46
CA ASN A 76 -10.55 -5.84 -16.18
C ASN A 76 -9.36 -5.06 -16.77
N ALA A 77 -9.52 -3.76 -17.01
CA ALA A 77 -8.46 -2.88 -17.50
C ALA A 77 -7.56 -2.35 -16.38
N VAL A 78 -7.83 -2.67 -15.11
CA VAL A 78 -6.96 -2.29 -14.01
C VAL A 78 -5.58 -2.92 -14.21
N GLN A 79 -4.61 -2.05 -14.48
CA GLN A 79 -3.24 -2.46 -14.77
C GLN A 79 -2.44 -2.60 -13.47
N TRP A 80 -1.81 -3.75 -13.31
CA TRP A 80 -0.89 -4.06 -12.22
C TRP A 80 0.14 -5.08 -12.71
N TYR A 81 1.21 -5.25 -11.93
CA TYR A 81 2.30 -6.16 -12.25
C TYR A 81 2.60 -7.08 -11.06
N PRO A 82 2.91 -8.36 -11.29
CA PRO A 82 3.09 -9.35 -10.22
C PRO A 82 4.33 -9.11 -9.34
N ASN A 83 5.37 -8.47 -9.88
CA ASN A 83 6.60 -8.15 -9.15
C ASN A 83 7.32 -6.95 -9.79
N ILE A 84 8.40 -6.53 -9.13
CA ILE A 84 9.19 -5.35 -9.51
C ILE A 84 9.90 -5.52 -10.86
N ASP A 85 10.37 -6.72 -11.20
CA ASP A 85 11.12 -6.98 -12.44
C ASP A 85 10.21 -6.93 -13.67
N ILE A 86 9.00 -7.51 -13.54
CA ILE A 86 7.98 -7.48 -14.59
C ILE A 86 7.45 -6.06 -14.76
N ALA A 87 7.22 -5.33 -13.67
CA ALA A 87 6.86 -3.92 -13.72
C ALA A 87 7.93 -3.09 -14.44
N ASN A 88 9.21 -3.25 -14.07
CA ASN A 88 10.33 -2.55 -14.68
C ASN A 88 10.38 -2.80 -16.19
N THR A 89 10.34 -4.08 -16.59
CA THR A 89 10.37 -4.47 -18.01
C THR A 89 9.20 -3.86 -18.78
N ALA A 90 7.98 -3.95 -18.26
CA ALA A 90 6.79 -3.42 -18.90
C ALA A 90 6.84 -1.89 -19.05
N LEU A 91 7.25 -1.17 -18.00
CA LEU A 91 7.37 0.29 -18.01
C LEU A 91 8.44 0.79 -18.99
N ILE A 92 9.58 0.08 -19.09
CA ILE A 92 10.61 0.37 -20.09
C ILE A 92 10.06 0.17 -21.51
N LEU A 93 9.34 -0.93 -21.77
CA LEU A 93 8.72 -1.19 -23.07
C LEU A 93 7.64 -0.16 -23.45
N GLN A 94 6.95 0.41 -22.46
CA GLN A 94 6.00 1.52 -22.64
C GLN A 94 6.70 2.88 -22.86
N GLY A 95 8.04 2.93 -22.79
CA GLY A 95 8.81 4.17 -22.96
C GLY A 95 8.73 5.11 -21.76
N VAL A 96 8.39 4.62 -20.57
CA VAL A 96 8.34 5.44 -19.35
C VAL A 96 9.74 5.93 -19.01
N ASN A 97 9.89 7.25 -18.90
CA ASN A 97 11.15 7.87 -18.52
C ASN A 97 11.42 7.69 -17.01
N PRO A 98 12.52 7.05 -16.58
CA PRO A 98 12.84 6.87 -15.15
C PRO A 98 12.97 8.19 -14.37
N ALA A 99 13.32 9.30 -15.03
CA ALA A 99 13.40 10.63 -14.42
C ALA A 99 12.03 11.30 -14.21
N ARG A 100 10.96 10.71 -14.77
CA ARG A 100 9.60 11.23 -14.73
C ARG A 100 8.60 10.10 -14.50
N ILE A 101 8.84 9.31 -13.46
CA ILE A 101 7.88 8.27 -13.04
C ILE A 101 6.56 8.90 -12.58
N MET A 102 5.49 8.10 -12.65
CA MET A 102 4.20 8.50 -12.11
C MET A 102 4.32 8.76 -10.60
N PRO A 103 3.73 9.87 -10.09
CA PRO A 103 3.64 10.10 -8.65
C PRO A 103 3.00 8.93 -7.93
N ILE A 104 3.36 8.73 -6.65
CA ILE A 104 2.79 7.65 -5.84
C ILE A 104 1.28 7.83 -5.64
N GLU A 105 0.80 9.07 -5.69
CA GLU A 105 -0.60 9.46 -5.62
C GLU A 105 -1.37 9.23 -6.93
N GLY A 106 -0.70 8.77 -7.99
CA GLY A 106 -1.29 8.49 -9.29
C GLY A 106 -1.00 9.53 -10.37
N ALA A 107 -1.61 9.32 -11.53
CA ALA A 107 -1.42 10.18 -12.69
C ALA A 107 -2.02 11.58 -12.48
N ARG A 108 -1.28 12.61 -12.86
CA ARG A 108 -1.75 14.01 -12.75
C ARG A 108 -3.04 14.19 -13.55
N GLY A 109 -4.09 14.66 -12.88
CA GLY A 109 -5.41 14.92 -13.49
C GLY A 109 -6.36 13.72 -13.51
N LEU A 110 -5.87 12.49 -13.29
CA LEU A 110 -6.70 11.28 -13.19
C LEU A 110 -6.77 10.72 -11.76
N GLY A 111 -5.76 11.00 -10.94
CA GLY A 111 -5.65 10.48 -9.59
C GLY A 111 -5.19 9.01 -9.55
N PRO A 112 -5.35 8.34 -8.39
CA PRO A 112 -4.89 6.98 -8.19
C PRO A 112 -5.66 5.98 -9.06
N ASP A 113 -4.98 4.91 -9.47
CA ASP A 113 -5.66 3.73 -10.02
C ASP A 113 -6.53 3.04 -8.98
N LEU A 114 -7.42 2.15 -9.43
CA LEU A 114 -8.38 1.50 -8.56
C LEU A 114 -7.69 0.78 -7.39
N ILE A 115 -6.62 0.02 -7.65
CA ILE A 115 -5.90 -0.69 -6.60
C ILE A 115 -5.21 0.31 -5.67
N THR A 116 -4.58 1.35 -6.22
CA THR A 116 -3.97 2.41 -5.40
C THR A 116 -5.00 3.10 -4.51
N GLY A 117 -6.17 3.45 -5.04
CA GLY A 117 -7.26 4.08 -4.28
C GLY A 117 -7.79 3.17 -3.18
N ILE A 118 -7.96 1.88 -3.46
CA ILE A 118 -8.35 0.88 -2.46
C ILE A 118 -7.33 0.79 -1.33
N ILE A 119 -6.03 0.79 -1.66
CA ILE A 119 -4.94 0.75 -0.68
C ILE A 119 -4.92 2.05 0.13
N PHE A 120 -5.07 3.19 -0.51
CA PHE A 120 -5.03 4.50 0.13
C PHE A 120 -6.17 4.68 1.14
N ASP A 121 -7.35 4.16 0.82
CA ASP A 121 -8.51 4.18 1.71
C ASP A 121 -8.52 3.03 2.73
N ASP A 122 -7.43 2.24 2.81
CA ASP A 122 -7.26 1.10 3.73
C ASP A 122 -8.46 0.12 3.69
N CYS A 123 -8.98 -0.12 2.49
CA CYS A 123 -10.22 -0.87 2.29
C CYS A 123 -9.95 -2.35 2.03
N THR A 124 -9.73 -3.12 3.10
CA THR A 124 -9.45 -4.57 3.03
C THR A 124 -10.50 -5.35 2.24
N HIS A 125 -11.77 -4.99 2.35
CA HIS A 125 -12.85 -5.67 1.64
C HIS A 125 -12.82 -5.47 0.12
N CYS A 126 -12.52 -4.25 -0.34
CA CYS A 126 -12.34 -4.01 -1.77
C CYS A 126 -11.04 -4.64 -2.26
N PHE A 127 -10.02 -4.71 -1.40
CA PHE A 127 -8.75 -5.35 -1.73
C PHE A 127 -8.90 -6.87 -1.88
N GLU A 128 -9.69 -7.52 -1.02
CA GLU A 128 -10.05 -8.94 -1.11
C GLU A 128 -10.71 -9.30 -2.46
N TRP A 129 -11.38 -8.36 -3.13
CA TRP A 129 -11.91 -8.64 -4.48
C TRP A 129 -10.81 -9.05 -5.48
N PHE A 130 -9.60 -8.54 -5.28
CA PHE A 130 -8.46 -8.83 -6.15
C PHE A 130 -7.65 -10.05 -5.67
N SER A 131 -7.97 -10.64 -4.51
CA SER A 131 -7.17 -11.74 -3.95
C SER A 131 -7.14 -12.99 -4.83
N ASP A 132 -8.19 -13.20 -5.63
CA ASP A 132 -8.31 -14.37 -6.51
C ASP A 132 -7.45 -14.26 -7.78
N ILE A 133 -7.10 -13.04 -8.19
CA ILE A 133 -6.30 -12.79 -9.40
C ILE A 133 -4.85 -12.42 -9.09
N LEU A 134 -4.59 -11.93 -7.88
CA LEU A 134 -3.26 -11.57 -7.43
C LEU A 134 -2.49 -12.83 -6.98
N PRO A 135 -1.17 -12.91 -7.22
CA PRO A 135 -0.38 -14.00 -6.70
C PRO A 135 -0.40 -14.03 -5.16
N PRO A 136 -0.05 -15.16 -4.51
CA PRO A 136 0.08 -15.23 -3.05
C PRO A 136 1.02 -14.17 -2.46
N THR A 137 1.98 -13.69 -3.25
CA THR A 137 2.91 -12.60 -2.91
C THR A 137 2.36 -11.23 -3.31
N HIS A 138 1.05 -10.99 -3.21
CA HIS A 138 0.41 -9.78 -3.71
C HIS A 138 1.01 -8.48 -3.14
N MET A 139 1.61 -8.51 -1.95
CA MET A 139 2.29 -7.38 -1.32
C MET A 139 3.53 -6.89 -2.10
N SER A 140 4.14 -7.74 -2.94
CA SER A 140 5.23 -7.37 -3.86
C SER A 140 4.75 -6.95 -5.25
N CYS A 141 3.45 -7.06 -5.54
CA CYS A 141 2.90 -6.56 -6.79
C CYS A 141 3.04 -5.05 -6.87
N CYS A 142 3.01 -4.52 -8.08
CA CYS A 142 3.12 -3.11 -8.37
C CYS A 142 1.86 -2.60 -9.08
N ASN A 143 1.48 -1.36 -8.81
CA ASN A 143 0.41 -0.69 -9.56
C ASN A 143 0.87 -0.32 -10.98
N GLU A 144 0.00 0.33 -11.76
CA GLU A 144 0.31 0.78 -13.13
C GLU A 144 1.58 1.64 -13.23
N GLY A 145 1.91 2.41 -12.18
CA GLY A 145 3.07 3.29 -12.13
C GLY A 145 4.33 2.61 -11.60
N GLY A 146 4.27 1.31 -11.29
CA GLY A 146 5.39 0.55 -10.77
C GLY A 146 5.63 0.69 -9.27
N TRP A 147 4.72 1.30 -8.51
CA TRP A 147 4.84 1.37 -7.05
C TRP A 147 4.38 0.07 -6.41
N SER A 148 5.21 -0.53 -5.55
CA SER A 148 4.83 -1.76 -4.87
C SER A 148 3.65 -1.54 -3.94
N PHE A 149 2.76 -2.53 -3.78
CA PHE A 149 1.58 -2.42 -2.92
C PHE A 149 1.96 -2.13 -1.47
N LEU A 150 3.06 -2.69 -0.97
CA LEU A 150 3.60 -2.29 0.33
C LEU A 150 3.99 -0.80 0.37
N SER A 151 4.64 -0.28 -0.67
CA SER A 151 5.02 1.14 -0.71
C SER A 151 3.79 2.05 -0.69
N LEU A 152 2.75 1.69 -1.43
CA LEU A 152 1.46 2.40 -1.42
C LEU A 152 0.84 2.38 -0.01
N ALA A 153 0.79 1.21 0.62
CA ALA A 153 0.22 1.05 1.95
C ALA A 153 1.01 1.84 3.02
N LEU A 154 2.35 1.83 2.95
CA LEU A 154 3.23 2.60 3.84
C LEU A 154 3.06 4.10 3.67
N HIS A 155 2.92 4.57 2.43
CA HIS A 155 2.70 5.97 2.11
C HIS A 155 1.35 6.45 2.67
N ALA A 156 0.29 5.66 2.45
CA ALA A 156 -1.06 5.97 2.92
C ALA A 156 -1.27 5.73 4.43
N LYS A 157 -0.35 5.02 5.09
CA LYS A 157 -0.52 4.51 6.46
C LYS A 157 -1.77 3.63 6.58
N ALA A 158 -1.94 2.73 5.62
CA ALA A 158 -3.07 1.81 5.55
C ALA A 158 -2.95 0.73 6.62
N GLU A 159 -3.32 1.05 7.86
CA GLU A 159 -3.04 0.23 9.05
C GLU A 159 -3.56 -1.21 8.93
N LYS A 160 -4.79 -1.41 8.41
CA LYS A 160 -5.38 -2.75 8.31
C LYS A 160 -4.67 -3.60 7.26
N LEU A 161 -4.37 -3.01 6.10
CA LEU A 161 -3.64 -3.70 5.04
C LEU A 161 -2.20 -3.99 5.45
N LEU A 162 -1.52 -3.04 6.10
CA LEU A 162 -0.17 -3.22 6.62
C LEU A 162 -0.12 -4.33 7.68
N ASP A 163 -1.08 -4.36 8.60
CA ASP A 163 -1.19 -5.44 9.59
C ASP A 163 -1.37 -6.80 8.91
N SER A 164 -2.25 -6.89 7.90
CA SER A 164 -2.43 -8.11 7.10
C SER A 164 -1.13 -8.55 6.41
N PHE A 165 -0.42 -7.61 5.77
CA PHE A 165 0.83 -7.88 5.06
C PHE A 165 1.94 -8.36 6.01
N PHE A 166 2.08 -7.74 7.18
CA PHE A 166 3.12 -8.13 8.13
C PHE A 166 2.78 -9.45 8.85
N LEU A 167 1.50 -9.71 9.14
CA LEU A 167 1.07 -10.97 9.76
C LEU A 167 1.31 -12.19 8.86
N SER A 168 1.32 -12.01 7.54
CA SER A 168 1.64 -13.09 6.59
C SER A 168 3.14 -13.44 6.55
N GLY A 169 3.98 -12.74 7.31
CA GLY A 169 5.43 -12.93 7.33
C GLY A 169 6.18 -12.23 6.18
N PHE A 170 5.53 -11.37 5.40
CA PHE A 170 6.15 -10.60 4.31
C PHE A 170 7.02 -9.44 4.83
N PRO A 171 8.07 -8.98 4.10
CA PRO A 171 8.69 -9.59 2.92
C PRO A 171 9.48 -10.87 3.22
N TYR A 172 9.41 -11.87 2.33
CA TYR A 172 10.13 -13.14 2.44
C TYR A 172 11.64 -13.02 2.19
N GLU A 173 12.03 -12.08 1.31
CA GLU A 173 13.42 -11.69 1.06
C GLU A 173 13.67 -10.27 1.58
N PRO A 174 13.72 -10.08 2.91
CA PRO A 174 13.62 -8.76 3.52
C PRO A 174 14.78 -7.83 3.20
N LYS A 175 15.99 -8.33 2.96
CA LYS A 175 17.16 -7.46 2.77
C LYS A 175 17.00 -6.57 1.53
N ASP A 176 16.89 -7.19 0.36
CA ASP A 176 16.91 -6.47 -0.91
C ASP A 176 15.59 -5.74 -1.14
N PHE A 177 14.48 -6.29 -0.65
CA PHE A 177 13.18 -5.62 -0.72
C PHE A 177 13.12 -4.37 0.17
N ILE A 178 13.49 -4.47 1.46
CA ILE A 178 13.39 -3.34 2.40
C ILE A 178 14.33 -2.19 2.03
N THR A 179 15.49 -2.50 1.46
CA THR A 179 16.51 -1.51 1.09
C THR A 179 16.46 -1.09 -0.38
N GLY A 180 15.70 -1.82 -1.20
CA GLY A 180 15.41 -1.48 -2.58
C GLY A 180 14.37 -0.36 -2.70
N SER A 181 14.31 0.23 -3.89
CA SER A 181 13.33 1.26 -4.25
C SER A 181 11.91 0.76 -4.09
N GLY A 182 11.03 1.62 -3.58
CA GLY A 182 9.58 1.36 -3.55
C GLY A 182 8.92 1.36 -4.95
N ASN A 183 9.62 1.87 -5.97
CA ASN A 183 9.18 1.90 -7.36
C ASN A 183 10.07 1.04 -8.27
N ALA A 184 9.44 0.36 -9.22
CA ALA A 184 10.04 -0.57 -10.16
C ALA A 184 11.07 0.03 -11.11
N MET A 185 11.02 1.33 -11.40
CA MET A 185 12.03 1.99 -12.22
C MET A 185 13.36 2.21 -11.47
N GLY A 186 13.45 1.77 -10.21
CA GLY A 186 14.64 1.95 -9.38
C GLY A 186 14.84 3.40 -8.93
N THR A 187 13.84 4.26 -9.16
CA THR A 187 13.85 5.69 -8.87
C THR A 187 12.85 5.99 -7.76
N GLY A 188 13.30 6.60 -6.67
CA GLY A 188 12.46 6.89 -5.50
C GLY A 188 13.10 6.45 -4.17
N PRO A 189 12.41 6.68 -3.04
CA PRO A 189 12.89 6.24 -1.75
C PRO A 189 12.89 4.71 -1.67
N SER A 190 13.80 4.18 -0.86
CA SER A 190 13.72 2.79 -0.41
C SER A 190 12.43 2.55 0.38
N ILE A 191 12.00 1.30 0.46
CA ILE A 191 10.82 0.94 1.27
C ILE A 191 11.00 1.35 2.74
N LEU A 192 12.21 1.17 3.30
CA LEU A 192 12.53 1.64 4.64
C LEU A 192 12.46 3.18 4.74
N GLY A 193 13.02 3.89 3.76
CA GLY A 193 12.99 5.35 3.69
C GLY A 193 11.58 5.91 3.58
N LEU A 194 10.72 5.25 2.79
CA LEU A 194 9.32 5.60 2.64
C LEU A 194 8.56 5.39 3.95
N SER A 195 8.73 4.24 4.61
CA SER A 195 8.13 3.97 5.92
C SER A 195 8.55 4.99 6.99
N ALA A 196 9.81 5.45 6.92
CA ALA A 196 10.29 6.46 7.85
C ALA A 196 9.70 7.85 7.56
N SER A 197 9.58 8.19 6.28
CA SER A 197 9.06 9.48 5.83
C SER A 197 7.56 9.63 6.05
N SER A 198 6.81 8.53 5.97
CA SER A 198 5.37 8.53 6.30
C SER A 198 5.12 8.75 7.80
N ARG A 199 6.13 8.60 8.65
CA ARG A 199 6.02 8.72 10.12
C ARG A 199 5.09 7.67 10.77
N ASP A 200 4.88 6.54 10.12
CA ASP A 200 4.24 5.39 10.76
C ASP A 200 5.28 4.61 11.59
N HIS A 201 5.30 4.88 12.89
CA HIS A 201 6.24 4.28 13.84
C HIS A 201 6.16 2.75 13.89
N ARG A 202 4.96 2.18 13.73
CA ARG A 202 4.74 0.73 13.87
C ARG A 202 5.32 0.01 12.67
N SER A 203 4.93 0.43 11.46
CA SER A 203 5.41 -0.19 10.23
C SER A 203 6.91 0.02 10.03
N PHE A 204 7.42 1.23 10.33
CA PHE A 204 8.86 1.49 10.35
C PHE A 204 9.59 0.53 11.30
N ALA A 205 9.10 0.37 12.54
CA ALA A 205 9.76 -0.49 13.52
C ALA A 205 9.77 -1.95 13.11
N ILE A 206 8.69 -2.44 12.48
CA ILE A 206 8.61 -3.81 11.96
C ILE A 206 9.68 -4.02 10.88
N LEU A 207 9.71 -3.15 9.86
CA LEU A 207 10.67 -3.25 8.76
C LEU A 207 12.12 -3.12 9.24
N PHE A 208 12.39 -2.17 10.15
CA PHE A 208 13.73 -1.93 10.66
C PHE A 208 14.25 -3.11 11.49
N LYS A 209 13.41 -3.69 12.36
CA LYS A 209 13.75 -4.91 13.11
C LYS A 209 14.00 -6.08 12.17
N LYS A 210 13.10 -6.30 11.20
CA LYS A 210 13.22 -7.39 10.24
C LYS A 210 14.51 -7.31 9.43
N LEU A 211 14.89 -6.11 9.00
CA LEU A 211 16.17 -5.88 8.32
C LEU A 211 17.37 -6.18 9.25
N LYS A 212 17.30 -5.83 10.53
CA LYS A 212 18.35 -6.12 11.52
C LYS A 212 18.46 -7.61 11.84
N GLU A 213 17.36 -8.37 11.78
CA GLU A 213 17.35 -9.81 12.01
C GLU A 213 18.10 -10.57 10.91
N VAL A 214 17.96 -10.15 9.65
CA VAL A 214 18.64 -10.80 8.52
C VAL A 214 20.05 -10.30 8.26
N LEU A 215 20.45 -9.17 8.87
CA LEU A 215 21.79 -8.60 8.74
C LEU A 215 22.58 -8.66 10.04
N ASN A 216 23.79 -9.22 9.99
CA ASN A 216 24.74 -9.14 11.11
C ASN A 216 25.12 -7.68 11.43
N GLY A 217 25.69 -7.40 12.61
CA GLY A 217 25.93 -6.02 13.07
C GLY A 217 26.67 -5.12 12.07
N ASN A 218 27.78 -5.62 11.50
CA ASN A 218 28.55 -4.88 10.50
C ASN A 218 27.81 -4.76 9.15
N GLY A 219 27.11 -5.82 8.72
CA GLY A 219 26.30 -5.84 7.51
C GLY A 219 25.15 -4.86 7.58
N PHE A 220 24.47 -4.77 8.73
CA PHE A 220 23.35 -3.86 8.96
C PHE A 220 23.78 -2.39 8.82
N LYS A 221 24.84 -2.00 9.55
CA LYS A 221 25.43 -0.66 9.45
C LYS A 221 25.88 -0.33 8.04
N ARG A 222 26.58 -1.25 7.38
CA ARG A 222 27.09 -1.07 6.02
C ARG A 222 25.94 -0.90 5.02
N THR A 223 24.93 -1.76 5.09
CA THR A 223 23.76 -1.68 4.21
C THR A 223 23.04 -0.35 4.36
N LEU A 224 22.75 0.10 5.59
CA LEU A 224 22.07 1.39 5.79
C LEU A 224 22.91 2.58 5.31
N ARG A 225 24.24 2.51 5.42
CA ARG A 225 25.14 3.54 4.92
C ARG A 225 25.22 3.55 3.39
N ASP A 226 25.31 2.38 2.78
CA ASP A 226 25.61 2.22 1.35
C ASP A 226 24.34 2.29 0.49
N LYS A 227 23.16 1.92 1.03
CA LYS A 227 21.89 1.86 0.29
C LYS A 227 20.95 3.03 0.54
N LEU A 228 21.03 3.70 1.70
CA LEU A 228 20.12 4.79 2.02
C LEU A 228 20.74 6.15 1.76
N THR A 229 19.92 7.06 1.24
CA THR A 229 20.27 8.46 1.06
C THR A 229 20.46 9.19 2.40
N GLY A 230 21.02 10.40 2.36
CA GLY A 230 21.14 11.25 3.55
C GLY A 230 19.78 11.63 4.14
N GLU A 231 18.79 11.88 3.28
CA GLU A 231 17.43 12.26 3.64
C GLU A 231 16.68 11.11 4.33
N GLU A 232 16.75 9.90 3.78
CA GLU A 232 16.14 8.72 4.40
C GLU A 232 16.76 8.43 5.77
N ARG A 233 18.09 8.54 5.89
CA ARG A 233 18.76 8.41 7.19
C ARG A 233 18.36 9.51 8.16
N ALA A 234 18.02 10.71 7.70
CA ALA A 234 17.44 11.76 8.54
C ALA A 234 16.02 11.44 8.99
N ALA A 235 15.17 10.95 8.06
CA ALA A 235 13.81 10.51 8.37
C ALA A 235 13.79 9.37 9.39
N ILE A 236 14.69 8.38 9.25
CA ILE A 236 14.82 7.27 10.21
C ILE A 236 15.15 7.81 11.61
N ARG A 237 16.07 8.78 11.72
CA ARG A 237 16.44 9.36 13.02
C ARG A 237 15.29 10.13 13.66
N SER A 238 14.40 10.73 12.88
CA SER A 238 13.29 11.53 13.40
C SER A 238 12.07 10.70 13.77
N VAL A 239 11.84 9.57 13.09
CA VAL A 239 10.69 8.69 13.33
C VAL A 239 10.95 7.59 14.35
N ALA A 240 12.21 7.21 14.58
CA ALA A 240 12.49 5.99 15.32
C ALA A 240 12.06 6.09 16.80
N PRO A 241 11.17 5.19 17.29
CA PRO A 241 10.74 5.19 18.67
C PRO A 241 11.88 4.84 19.65
N GLN A 242 11.73 5.24 20.91
CA GLN A 242 12.80 5.12 21.93
C GLN A 242 13.35 3.70 22.11
N TYR A 243 12.51 2.66 21.97
CA TYR A 243 12.96 1.27 22.10
C TYR A 243 13.90 0.82 20.96
N LEU A 244 14.00 1.57 19.86
CA LEU A 244 14.93 1.29 18.75
C LEU A 244 16.26 2.03 18.87
N GLN A 245 16.48 2.87 19.90
CA GLN A 245 17.69 3.70 20.00
C GLN A 245 18.99 2.89 20.00
N LYS A 246 19.00 1.71 20.64
CA LYS A 246 20.15 0.79 20.58
C LYS A 246 20.42 0.33 19.14
N MET A 247 19.39 -0.01 18.39
CA MET A 247 19.49 -0.46 17.00
C MET A 247 19.95 0.68 16.07
N LEU A 248 19.51 1.91 16.32
CA LEU A 248 20.01 3.10 15.60
C LEU A 248 21.50 3.35 15.87
N TYR A 249 21.95 3.12 17.09
CA TYR A 249 23.37 3.23 17.43
C TYR A 249 24.20 2.16 16.74
N GLU A 250 23.74 0.90 16.75
CA GLU A 250 24.38 -0.20 16.01
C GLU A 250 24.42 0.08 14.50
N ALA A 251 23.36 0.68 13.95
CA ALA A 251 23.30 1.16 12.57
C ALA A 251 24.25 2.34 12.27
N GLY A 252 24.85 2.95 13.29
CA GLY A 252 25.67 4.16 13.15
C GLY A 252 24.86 5.40 12.75
N LEU A 253 23.56 5.42 13.03
CA LEU A 253 22.67 6.55 12.72
C LEU A 253 22.60 7.56 13.86
N VAL A 254 22.85 7.14 15.11
CA VAL A 254 22.89 8.03 16.27
C VAL A 254 24.13 7.78 17.10
N VAL A 255 24.61 8.81 17.79
CA VAL A 255 25.63 8.69 18.82
C VAL A 255 24.92 8.40 20.14
N MET A 256 25.27 7.31 20.84
CA MET A 256 24.69 7.04 22.16
C MET A 256 25.08 8.16 23.12
N HIS A 257 24.08 8.80 23.73
CA HIS A 257 24.31 9.74 24.82
C HIS A 257 24.96 9.00 26.01
N PRO A 258 25.95 9.59 26.72
CA PRO A 258 26.67 8.92 27.81
C PRO A 258 25.77 8.34 28.92
N SER A 259 24.59 8.91 29.14
CA SER A 259 23.62 8.44 30.15
C SER A 259 22.99 7.07 29.84
N LEU A 260 22.91 6.66 28.57
CA LEU A 260 22.40 5.33 28.18
C LEU A 260 23.47 4.23 28.32
N ARG A 261 24.76 4.58 28.37
CA ARG A 261 25.85 3.62 28.66
C ARG A 261 25.78 3.03 30.08
N TYR A 262 25.12 3.73 31.01
CA TYR A 262 25.12 3.39 32.44
C TYR A 262 23.73 3.07 33.01
N SER A 263 22.69 2.95 32.17
CA SER A 263 21.39 2.51 32.68
C SER A 263 21.48 1.03 33.11
N PRO A 264 20.98 0.65 34.31
CA PRO A 264 20.98 -0.72 34.80
C PRO A 264 20.29 -1.71 33.85
N TYR A 265 19.34 -1.22 33.04
CA TYR A 265 18.63 -1.99 32.03
C TYR A 265 19.46 -2.28 30.76
N TYR A 266 20.61 -1.61 30.60
CA TYR A 266 21.42 -1.66 29.37
C TYR A 266 22.88 -2.07 29.60
N SER A 267 23.36 -2.11 30.85
CA SER A 267 24.75 -2.45 31.15
C SER A 267 25.05 -3.95 31.28
N GLY A 268 24.06 -4.83 31.05
CA GLY A 268 24.23 -6.30 31.16
C GLY A 268 24.64 -6.79 32.56
N LYS A 269 24.68 -5.90 33.56
CA LYS A 269 24.95 -6.26 34.95
C LYS A 269 23.62 -6.70 35.54
N ARG A 270 23.50 -7.99 35.85
CA ARG A 270 22.44 -8.53 36.70
C ARG A 270 22.31 -7.63 37.92
N THR A 271 21.13 -7.05 38.12
CA THR A 271 20.70 -6.51 39.40
C THR A 271 20.77 -7.66 40.40
N GLN A 272 21.79 -7.69 41.24
CA GLN A 272 21.73 -8.43 42.49
C GLN A 272 20.70 -7.71 43.36
N MET A 273 19.54 -8.35 43.53
CA MET A 273 18.59 -7.98 44.57
C MET A 273 19.20 -8.40 45.92
N TYR A 274 19.33 -7.43 46.83
CA TYR A 274 19.47 -7.69 48.26
C TYR A 274 18.07 -7.77 48.88
#